data_AF-A0A8H7AVE6-F1
#
_entry.id   AF-A0A8H7AVE6-F1
#
_cell.length_a   1.000
_cell.length_b   1.000
_cell.length_c   1.000
_cell.angle_alpha   90.00
_cell.angle_beta   90.00
_cell.angle_gamma   90.00
#
_symmetry.space_group_name_H-M   'P 1'
#
loop_
_entity.id
_entity.type
_entity.pdbx_description
1 polymer ?
#
loop_
_entity_poly.entity_id
_entity_poly.type
_entity_poly.pdbx_seq_one_letter_code
_entity_poly.pdbx_strand_id
1 'polypeptide(L)'
;MDPGPEPVLESKVDILDIDCIPSAVNKFGAVQAGSFIQLRAHMVEAVMYYDDHDRASVCKEGSNAQIIFPDCSISFNTDSSTTGTHVNLRRDPSSFLGNSDHIQVDSATNKKNHDPGTRRCGTVFYLLLFTGTCQDETGACILVLGQIIDGGKLRYQRLGLGVTSLDYCSGPRYRKDWKPWQAWEALEEWSEWEKWFADTEPEVVKIV
;
A
#
# COMPACT_ATOMS: atom_id res chain seq x y z
N MET A 1 -34.25 -6.88 7.04
CA MET A 1 -33.52 -6.33 5.89
C MET A 1 -32.85 -7.52 5.24
N ASP A 2 -33.12 -7.75 3.95
CA ASP A 2 -32.34 -8.73 3.20
C ASP A 2 -30.89 -8.24 3.10
N PRO A 3 -29.90 -9.13 3.22
CA PRO A 3 -28.53 -8.77 2.90
C PRO A 3 -28.49 -8.30 1.44
N GLY A 4 -27.86 -7.16 1.20
CA GLY A 4 -27.62 -6.67 -0.16
C GLY A 4 -26.83 -7.69 -1.00
N PRO A 5 -26.66 -7.44 -2.31
CA PRO A 5 -25.87 -8.33 -3.17
C PRO A 5 -24.45 -8.51 -2.61
N GLU A 6 -23.90 -9.72 -2.73
CA GLU A 6 -22.52 -9.98 -2.34
C GLU A 6 -21.55 -9.18 -3.23
N PRO A 7 -20.46 -8.61 -2.67
CA PRO A 7 -19.47 -7.89 -3.46
C PRO A 7 -18.83 -8.80 -4.52
N VAL A 8 -18.78 -8.34 -5.77
CA VAL A 8 -18.10 -9.04 -6.86
C VAL A 8 -16.66 -8.53 -6.94
N LEU A 9 -15.69 -9.40 -6.66
CA LEU A 9 -14.26 -9.07 -6.72
C LEU A 9 -13.63 -9.53 -8.04
N GLU A 10 -12.87 -8.65 -8.68
CA GLU A 10 -12.12 -8.92 -9.91
C GLU A 10 -10.61 -8.72 -9.67
N SER A 11 -9.82 -9.79 -9.81
CA SER A 11 -8.36 -9.69 -9.73
C SER A 11 -7.81 -8.89 -10.90
N LYS A 12 -6.87 -7.98 -10.62
CA LYS A 12 -6.16 -7.17 -11.64
C LYS A 12 -4.70 -7.58 -11.79
N VAL A 13 -4.31 -8.68 -11.16
CA VAL A 13 -2.94 -9.21 -11.16
C VAL A 13 -2.93 -10.71 -11.41
N ASP A 14 -1.85 -11.17 -12.05
CA ASP A 14 -1.52 -12.59 -12.16
C ASP A 14 -0.38 -12.93 -11.22
N ILE A 15 -0.53 -14.00 -10.42
CA ILE A 15 0.56 -14.55 -9.62
C ILE A 15 1.39 -15.48 -10.51
N LEU A 16 2.66 -15.15 -10.72
CA LEU A 16 3.57 -15.93 -11.55
C LEU A 16 4.37 -16.96 -10.76
N ASP A 17 4.84 -16.55 -9.58
CA ASP A 17 5.68 -17.38 -8.71
C ASP A 17 5.55 -16.89 -7.26
N ILE A 18 5.68 -17.80 -6.31
CA ILE A 18 5.59 -17.48 -4.88
C ILE A 18 6.44 -18.45 -4.07
N ASP A 19 7.34 -17.90 -3.27
CA ASP A 19 8.17 -18.65 -2.34
C ASP A 19 7.60 -18.55 -0.92
N CYS A 20 6.39 -19.09 -0.79
CA CYS A 20 5.70 -19.30 0.48
C CYS A 20 5.37 -20.79 0.58
N ILE A 21 5.86 -21.46 1.63
CA ILE A 21 5.57 -22.89 1.85
C ILE A 21 4.18 -23.01 2.52
N PRO A 22 3.15 -23.54 1.83
CA PRO A 22 1.83 -23.74 2.43
C PRO A 22 1.89 -24.67 3.63
N SER A 23 1.04 -24.44 4.63
CA SER A 23 0.90 -25.34 5.78
C SER A 23 -0.58 -25.65 6.03
N ALA A 24 -0.85 -26.66 6.85
CA ALA A 24 -2.21 -27.03 7.25
C ALA A 24 -2.97 -25.87 7.94
N VAL A 25 -2.25 -24.92 8.56
CA VAL A 25 -2.81 -23.76 9.26
C VAL A 25 -2.81 -22.48 8.42
N ASN A 26 -2.02 -22.42 7.35
CA ASN A 26 -1.96 -21.28 6.44
C ASN A 26 -1.84 -21.78 4.99
N LYS A 27 -2.97 -21.78 4.28
CA LYS A 27 -3.09 -22.24 2.89
C LYS A 27 -2.27 -21.40 1.90
N PHE A 28 -1.91 -20.17 2.27
CA PHE A 28 -1.08 -19.28 1.47
C PHE A 28 0.42 -19.38 1.81
N GLY A 29 0.75 -20.16 2.84
CA GLY A 29 2.10 -20.36 3.32
C GLY A 29 2.63 -19.25 4.23
N ALA A 30 3.62 -19.60 5.04
CA ALA A 30 4.29 -18.63 5.91
C ALA A 30 5.34 -17.87 5.10
N VAL A 31 5.28 -16.54 5.14
CA VAL A 31 6.36 -15.67 4.63
C VAL A 31 7.54 -15.80 5.59
N GLN A 32 8.70 -16.21 5.08
CA GLN A 32 9.95 -16.25 5.83
C GLN A 32 10.88 -15.13 5.34
N ALA A 33 11.93 -14.83 6.10
CA ALA A 33 12.96 -13.92 5.62
C ALA A 33 13.56 -14.47 4.32
N GLY A 34 13.52 -13.68 3.24
CA GLY A 34 13.97 -14.09 1.90
C GLY A 34 12.87 -14.68 1.01
N SER A 35 11.65 -14.89 1.52
CA SER A 35 10.47 -15.21 0.70
C SER A 35 10.18 -14.09 -0.30
N PHE A 36 9.49 -14.44 -1.38
CA PHE A 36 9.05 -13.47 -2.37
C PHE A 36 7.71 -13.85 -2.98
N ILE A 37 7.07 -12.86 -3.58
CA ILE A 37 5.98 -13.06 -4.54
C ILE A 37 6.32 -12.35 -5.84
N GLN A 38 6.11 -13.03 -6.96
CA GLN A 38 6.28 -12.50 -8.29
C GLN A 38 4.92 -12.38 -8.96
N LEU A 39 4.61 -11.18 -9.40
CA LEU A 39 3.33 -10.80 -10.00
C LEU A 39 3.54 -10.29 -11.42
N ARG A 40 2.53 -10.43 -12.27
CA ARG A 40 2.34 -9.60 -13.45
C ARG A 40 1.20 -8.64 -13.17
N ALA A 41 1.48 -7.35 -13.23
CA ALA A 41 0.50 -6.33 -12.84
C ALA A 41 0.78 -4.98 -13.51
N HIS A 42 -0.27 -4.16 -13.62
CA HIS A 42 -0.14 -2.75 -13.96
C HIS A 42 0.47 -1.98 -12.80
N MET A 43 1.48 -1.16 -13.10
CA MET A 43 2.23 -0.40 -12.09
C MET A 43 2.34 1.07 -12.46
N VAL A 44 2.16 1.94 -11.47
CA VAL A 44 2.20 3.40 -11.65
C VAL A 44 3.19 4.01 -10.67
N GLU A 45 4.06 4.89 -11.16
CA GLU A 45 4.88 5.74 -10.30
C GLU A 45 4.04 6.88 -9.72
N ALA A 46 4.18 7.16 -8.42
CA ALA A 46 3.54 8.30 -7.77
C ALA A 46 4.39 8.83 -6.59
N VAL A 47 4.03 10.01 -6.10
CA VAL A 47 4.68 10.64 -4.95
C VAL A 47 3.90 10.33 -3.68
N MET A 48 4.55 9.68 -2.72
CA MET A 48 4.01 9.50 -1.38
C MET A 48 4.46 10.62 -0.48
N TYR A 49 3.52 11.20 0.25
CA TYR A 49 3.74 12.09 1.36
C TYR A 49 3.41 11.37 2.66
N TYR A 50 4.25 11.46 3.66
CA TYR A 50 4.02 10.83 4.96
C TYR A 50 4.55 11.69 6.10
N ASP A 51 4.04 11.47 7.31
CA ASP A 51 4.52 12.10 8.53
C ASP A 51 4.90 11.07 9.61
N ASP A 52 5.42 11.55 10.73
CA ASP A 52 5.84 10.71 11.86
C ASP A 52 4.67 10.04 12.62
N HIS A 53 3.41 10.25 12.19
CA HIS A 53 2.22 9.63 12.76
C HIS A 53 1.57 8.63 11.78
N ASP A 54 2.35 8.14 10.81
CA ASP A 54 1.93 7.23 9.75
C ASP A 54 0.74 7.76 8.93
N ARG A 55 0.53 9.09 8.91
CA ARG A 55 -0.45 9.70 8.02
C ARG A 55 0.20 9.81 6.67
N ALA A 56 -0.24 8.95 5.76
CA ALA A 56 0.28 8.96 4.42
C ALA A 56 -0.81 9.26 3.40
N SER A 57 -0.42 10.04 2.41
CA SER A 57 -1.19 10.24 1.20
C SER A 57 -0.26 10.08 0.03
N VAL A 58 -0.84 9.91 -1.13
CA VAL A 58 -0.08 9.68 -2.33
C VAL A 58 -0.74 10.36 -3.50
N CYS A 59 0.07 10.86 -4.43
CA CYS A 59 -0.41 11.74 -5.48
C CYS A 59 0.29 11.39 -6.78
N LYS A 60 -0.52 11.21 -7.84
CA LYS A 60 -0.07 11.25 -9.23
C LYS A 60 -0.31 12.65 -9.75
N GLU A 61 0.63 13.19 -10.52
CA GLU A 61 0.50 14.53 -11.09
C GLU A 61 -0.83 14.69 -11.84
N GLY A 62 -1.53 15.80 -11.58
CA GLY A 62 -2.85 16.08 -12.19
C GLY A 62 -4.03 15.28 -11.63
N SER A 63 -3.85 14.52 -10.54
CA SER A 63 -4.91 13.75 -9.88
C SER A 63 -5.05 14.11 -8.40
N ASN A 64 -6.19 13.78 -7.79
CA ASN A 64 -6.34 13.94 -6.35
C ASN A 64 -5.42 13.00 -5.57
N ALA A 65 -5.03 13.45 -4.38
CA ALA A 65 -4.25 12.63 -3.47
C ALA A 65 -5.12 11.54 -2.84
N GLN A 66 -4.60 10.32 -2.82
CA GLN A 66 -5.24 9.13 -2.27
C GLN A 66 -4.66 8.85 -0.89
N ILE A 67 -5.40 8.22 0.02
CA ILE A 67 -4.87 7.92 1.35
C ILE A 67 -4.25 6.54 1.36
N ILE A 68 -3.07 6.45 1.99
CA ILE A 68 -2.37 5.18 2.17
C ILE A 68 -2.28 4.87 3.65
N PHE A 69 -2.32 3.59 3.94
CA PHE A 69 -2.04 3.03 5.25
C PHE A 69 -0.68 2.36 5.21
N PRO A 70 0.38 3.03 5.70
CA PRO A 70 1.64 2.36 5.95
C PRO A 70 1.44 1.21 6.92
N ASP A 71 2.13 0.10 6.68
CA ASP A 71 2.20 -1.03 7.62
C ASP A 71 3.63 -1.31 8.10
N CYS A 72 4.56 -0.42 7.75
CA CYS A 72 5.92 -0.40 8.22
C CYS A 72 6.41 1.04 8.33
N SER A 73 7.47 1.25 9.12
CA SER A 73 8.21 2.51 9.09
C SER A 73 8.87 2.70 7.72
N ILE A 74 8.87 3.92 7.21
CA ILE A 74 9.33 4.28 5.86
C ILE A 74 10.54 5.20 5.95
N SER A 75 11.54 4.97 5.08
CA SER A 75 12.71 5.83 4.95
C SER A 75 13.11 6.03 3.48
N PHE A 76 14.06 6.94 3.26
CA PHE A 76 14.61 7.18 1.92
C PHE A 76 15.54 6.03 1.49
N ASN A 77 15.40 5.60 0.24
CA ASN A 77 16.33 4.68 -0.40
C ASN A 77 17.49 5.46 -1.03
N THR A 78 18.59 5.53 -0.31
CA THR A 78 19.84 6.15 -0.77
C THR A 78 20.65 5.27 -1.72
N ASP A 79 20.28 3.99 -1.86
CA ASP A 79 21.05 2.98 -2.59
C ASP A 79 20.58 2.84 -4.05
N SER A 80 19.46 3.47 -4.42
CA SER A 80 18.98 3.47 -5.81
C SER A 80 19.44 4.72 -6.55
N SER A 81 19.92 4.56 -7.79
CA SER A 81 20.06 5.68 -8.71
C SER A 81 18.67 6.28 -8.98
N THR A 82 18.42 7.49 -8.50
CA THR A 82 17.15 8.19 -8.72
C THR A 82 17.04 8.58 -10.19
N THR A 83 16.05 8.03 -10.90
CA THR A 83 15.70 8.44 -12.27
C THR A 83 14.62 9.52 -12.30
N GLY A 84 14.12 9.97 -11.13
CA GLY A 84 13.05 10.96 -11.00
C GLY A 84 13.39 12.14 -10.07
N THR A 85 12.43 13.05 -9.92
CA THR A 85 12.57 14.29 -9.13
C THR A 85 12.68 14.04 -7.61
N HIS A 86 12.22 12.89 -7.15
CA HIS A 86 12.20 12.52 -5.74
C HIS A 86 13.03 11.25 -5.50
N VAL A 87 13.50 11.09 -4.25
CA VAL A 87 14.18 9.87 -3.81
C VAL A 87 13.15 8.76 -3.63
N ASN A 88 13.48 7.54 -4.07
CA ASN A 88 12.65 6.37 -3.84
C ASN A 88 12.48 6.13 -2.34
N LEU A 89 11.28 5.75 -1.91
CA LEU A 89 11.04 5.29 -0.54
C LEU A 89 11.27 3.79 -0.42
N ARG A 90 11.64 3.35 0.78
CA ARG A 90 11.76 1.94 1.16
C ARG A 90 11.30 1.71 2.59
N ARG A 91 11.15 0.44 2.96
CA ARG A 91 10.93 0.07 4.36
C ARG A 91 12.16 0.40 5.19
N ASP A 92 11.95 1.00 6.36
CA ASP A 92 13.04 1.35 7.25
C ASP A 92 13.70 0.08 7.82
N PRO A 93 15.01 -0.15 7.58
CA PRO A 93 15.69 -1.34 8.08
C PRO A 93 15.83 -1.35 9.61
N SER A 94 15.73 -0.20 10.29
CA SER A 94 15.78 -0.13 11.76
C SER A 94 14.61 -0.88 12.42
N SER A 95 13.48 -1.01 11.72
CA SER A 95 12.34 -1.83 12.17
C SER A 95 12.64 -3.33 12.24
N PHE A 96 13.71 -3.81 11.60
CA PHE A 96 14.15 -5.20 11.67
C PHE A 96 15.21 -5.44 12.75
N LEU A 97 15.89 -4.39 13.23
CA LEU A 97 16.99 -4.48 14.19
C LEU A 97 16.52 -4.46 15.65
N GLY A 98 15.22 -4.31 15.90
CA GLY A 98 14.64 -4.27 17.24
C GLY A 98 13.37 -5.11 17.36
N ASN A 99 13.53 -6.36 17.78
CA ASN A 99 12.53 -7.28 18.33
C ASN A 99 11.44 -7.88 17.41
N SER A 100 11.51 -9.21 17.33
CA SER A 100 10.40 -10.17 17.35
C SER A 100 9.11 -9.64 17.99
N ASP A 101 7.99 -9.94 17.34
CA ASP A 101 6.64 -9.93 17.90
C ASP A 101 6.18 -8.60 18.50
N HIS A 102 5.53 -7.79 17.68
CA HIS A 102 4.15 -7.35 17.87
C HIS A 102 3.89 -6.23 16.87
N ILE A 103 2.76 -6.30 16.17
CA ILE A 103 2.12 -5.13 15.59
C ILE A 103 1.89 -4.18 16.78
N GLN A 104 2.84 -3.26 17.03
CA GLN A 104 2.63 -2.17 17.96
C GLN A 104 1.64 -1.22 17.30
N VAL A 105 0.36 -1.52 17.49
CA VAL A 105 -0.68 -0.50 17.55
C VAL A 105 -0.29 0.34 18.77
N ASP A 106 0.49 1.39 18.55
CA ASP A 106 0.92 2.26 19.64
C ASP A 106 -0.32 2.89 20.27
N SER A 107 -0.60 2.41 21.48
CA SER A 107 -1.66 2.87 22.34
C SER A 107 -1.49 4.36 22.60
N ALA A 108 -2.56 5.09 22.32
CA ALA A 108 -2.72 6.51 22.55
C ALA A 108 -2.27 6.96 23.94
N THR A 109 -1.08 7.52 24.07
CA THR A 109 -0.71 8.44 25.17
C THR A 109 0.57 9.20 24.83
N ASN A 110 0.45 10.32 24.11
CA ASN A 110 1.27 11.51 24.39
C ASN A 110 0.69 12.72 23.66
N LYS A 111 -0.14 13.48 24.37
CA LYS A 111 -0.42 14.88 24.05
C LYS A 111 0.87 15.68 24.26
N LYS A 112 1.71 15.78 23.24
CA LYS A 112 2.69 16.85 23.12
C LYS A 112 2.13 17.88 22.15
N ASN A 113 2.13 19.14 22.59
CA ASN A 113 1.73 20.30 21.80
C ASN A 113 2.38 20.22 20.41
N HIS A 114 1.53 20.19 19.39
CA HIS A 114 1.89 19.78 18.03
C HIS A 114 2.57 20.91 17.26
N ASP A 115 3.88 20.78 17.05
CA ASP A 115 4.50 21.30 15.83
C ASP A 115 3.95 20.47 14.65
N PRO A 116 3.61 21.08 13.50
CA PRO A 116 3.26 20.31 12.31
C PRO A 116 4.50 19.51 11.91
N GLY A 117 4.49 18.21 12.23
CA GLY A 117 5.61 17.29 12.00
C GLY A 117 6.12 17.38 10.56
N THR A 118 7.43 17.23 10.38
CA THR A 118 8.10 17.35 9.09
C THR A 118 7.47 16.38 8.09
N ARG A 119 6.62 16.90 7.20
CA ARG A 119 6.04 16.13 6.10
C ARG A 119 7.18 15.74 5.15
N ARG A 120 7.39 14.43 4.99
CA ARG A 120 8.39 13.87 4.08
C ARG A 120 7.69 13.43 2.80
N CYS A 121 8.41 13.41 1.68
CA CYS A 121 7.89 12.85 0.45
C CYS A 121 8.95 12.11 -0.36
N GLY A 122 8.52 11.12 -1.15
CA GLY A 122 9.39 10.37 -2.03
C GLY A 122 8.62 9.58 -3.08
N THR A 123 9.36 9.01 -4.02
CA THR A 123 8.79 8.17 -5.10
C THR A 123 8.43 6.79 -4.57
N VAL A 124 7.25 6.31 -4.94
CA VAL A 124 6.76 4.95 -4.69
C VAL A 124 6.08 4.42 -5.95
N PHE A 125 5.82 3.12 -5.96
CA PHE A 125 5.15 2.42 -7.05
C PHE A 125 3.84 1.82 -6.56
N TYR A 126 2.85 1.82 -7.43
CA TYR A 126 1.49 1.44 -7.11
C TYR A 126 1.04 0.32 -7.98
N LEU A 127 0.42 -0.66 -7.36
CA LEU A 127 -0.05 -1.85 -8.04
C LEU A 127 -1.51 -2.06 -7.68
N LEU A 128 -2.38 -2.05 -8.70
CA LEU A 128 -3.81 -2.35 -8.54
C LEU A 128 -3.97 -3.86 -8.34
N LEU A 129 -4.34 -4.28 -7.13
CA LEU A 129 -4.48 -5.71 -6.79
C LEU A 129 -5.79 -6.29 -7.31
N PHE A 130 -6.89 -5.66 -6.92
CA PHE A 130 -8.24 -6.08 -7.30
C PHE A 130 -9.21 -4.91 -7.23
N THR A 131 -10.36 -5.08 -7.88
CA THR A 131 -11.50 -4.17 -7.80
C THR A 131 -12.70 -4.93 -7.23
N GLY A 132 -13.61 -4.21 -6.60
CA GLY A 132 -14.82 -4.80 -6.01
C GLY A 132 -16.03 -3.92 -6.26
N THR A 133 -17.15 -4.50 -6.71
CA THR A 133 -18.39 -3.76 -6.93
C THR A 133 -19.50 -4.25 -5.99
N CYS A 134 -20.16 -3.31 -5.30
CA CYS A 134 -21.31 -3.55 -4.43
C CYS A 134 -22.32 -2.41 -4.58
N GLN A 135 -23.61 -2.71 -4.79
CA GLN A 135 -24.66 -1.68 -4.92
C GLN A 135 -24.31 -0.55 -5.91
N ASP A 136 -23.73 -0.91 -7.06
CA ASP A 136 -23.25 0.01 -8.11
C ASP A 136 -22.06 0.91 -7.72
N GLU A 137 -21.47 0.71 -6.55
CA GLU A 137 -20.23 1.35 -6.13
C GLU A 137 -19.03 0.42 -6.36
N THR A 138 -18.05 0.88 -7.13
CA THR A 138 -16.80 0.16 -7.41
C THR A 138 -15.65 0.74 -6.61
N GLY A 139 -14.96 -0.12 -5.89
CA GLY A 139 -13.75 0.18 -5.14
C GLY A 139 -12.51 -0.54 -5.67
N ALA A 140 -11.33 -0.04 -5.30
CA ALA A 140 -10.02 -0.57 -5.60
C ALA A 140 -9.26 -0.94 -4.32
N CYS A 141 -8.48 -2.03 -4.40
CA CYS A 141 -7.45 -2.36 -3.42
C CYS A 141 -6.09 -2.29 -4.08
N ILE A 142 -5.17 -1.60 -3.43
CA ILE A 142 -3.95 -1.14 -4.05
C ILE A 142 -2.79 -1.38 -3.11
N LEU A 143 -1.70 -1.86 -3.69
CA LEU A 143 -0.45 -2.10 -3.00
C LEU A 143 0.54 -0.97 -3.28
N VAL A 144 1.11 -0.41 -2.22
CA VAL A 144 2.16 0.60 -2.31
C VAL A 144 3.51 -0.06 -2.09
N LEU A 145 4.41 0.19 -3.03
CA LEU A 145 5.70 -0.47 -3.15
C LEU A 145 6.84 0.55 -3.13
N GLY A 146 7.87 0.23 -2.35
CA GLY A 146 9.16 0.90 -2.36
C GLY A 146 10.13 0.13 -3.23
N GLN A 147 10.79 0.81 -4.17
CA GLN A 147 11.75 0.19 -5.07
C GLN A 147 13.11 0.05 -4.38
N ILE A 148 13.72 -1.13 -4.48
CA ILE A 148 15.06 -1.44 -3.93
C ILE A 148 15.93 -2.22 -4.93
N ILE A 149 17.23 -2.23 -4.67
CA ILE A 149 18.19 -3.10 -5.36
C ILE A 149 18.65 -4.17 -4.37
N ASP A 150 18.37 -5.43 -4.67
CA ASP A 150 18.79 -6.58 -3.87
C ASP A 150 19.49 -7.60 -4.76
N GLY A 151 20.71 -7.99 -4.38
CA GLY A 151 21.57 -8.86 -5.18
C GLY A 151 21.83 -8.34 -6.61
N GLY A 152 21.87 -7.01 -6.80
CA GLY A 152 22.05 -6.38 -8.10
C GLY A 152 20.83 -6.42 -9.02
N LYS A 153 19.67 -6.85 -8.51
CA LYS A 153 18.40 -6.89 -9.25
C LYS A 153 17.38 -5.93 -8.66
N LEU A 154 16.54 -5.37 -9.53
CA LEU A 154 15.41 -4.56 -9.12
C LEU A 154 14.38 -5.42 -8.38
N ARG A 155 14.01 -5.01 -7.17
CA ARG A 155 12.96 -5.62 -6.35
C ARG A 155 12.08 -4.53 -5.73
N TYR A 156 11.00 -4.97 -5.13
CA TYR A 156 10.04 -4.09 -4.46
C TYR A 156 9.78 -4.57 -3.04
N GLN A 157 9.54 -3.64 -2.12
CA GLN A 157 9.08 -3.91 -0.76
C GLN A 157 7.70 -3.31 -0.58
N ARG A 158 6.81 -4.02 0.10
CA ARG A 158 5.52 -3.45 0.52
C ARG A 158 5.76 -2.35 1.56
N LEU A 159 5.18 -1.18 1.32
CA LEU A 159 5.17 -0.05 2.26
C LEU A 159 3.80 0.15 2.92
N GLY A 160 2.74 -0.29 2.27
CA GLY A 160 1.38 -0.10 2.74
C GLY A 160 0.33 -0.50 1.73
N LEU A 161 -0.91 -0.21 2.06
CA LEU A 161 -2.08 -0.46 1.22
C LEU A 161 -2.93 0.81 1.08
N GLY A 162 -3.48 1.00 -0.10
CA GLY A 162 -4.60 1.91 -0.35
C GLY A 162 -5.86 1.09 -0.54
N VAL A 163 -6.96 1.52 0.06
CA VAL A 163 -8.28 0.89 -0.14
C VAL A 163 -9.32 1.98 -0.23
N THR A 164 -10.03 2.04 -1.35
CA THR A 164 -11.28 2.82 -1.40
C THR A 164 -12.24 2.21 -0.41
N SER A 165 -12.92 3.00 0.41
CA SER A 165 -13.84 2.51 1.46
C SER A 165 -14.62 1.26 1.05
N LEU A 166 -14.22 0.10 1.56
CA LEU A 166 -14.96 -1.15 1.40
C LEU A 166 -15.67 -1.42 2.72
N ASP A 167 -16.72 -0.65 3.01
CA ASP A 167 -17.60 -0.94 4.15
C ASP A 167 -18.16 -2.37 4.12
N TYR A 168 -18.17 -2.99 2.93
CA TYR A 168 -18.69 -4.32 2.66
C TYR A 168 -17.64 -5.41 2.41
N CYS A 169 -16.37 -5.07 2.17
CA CYS A 169 -15.32 -6.11 2.14
C CYS A 169 -14.69 -6.22 3.52
N SER A 170 -14.30 -7.43 3.88
CA SER A 170 -13.62 -7.77 5.14
C SER A 170 -12.18 -7.21 5.20
N GLY A 171 -12.00 -5.94 4.85
CA GLY A 171 -10.84 -5.16 5.24
C GLY A 171 -10.81 -4.96 6.76
N PRO A 172 -9.70 -4.43 7.30
CA PRO A 172 -9.52 -4.24 8.74
C PRO A 172 -10.61 -3.33 9.34
N ARG A 173 -11.69 -3.94 9.86
CA ARG A 173 -12.87 -3.27 10.48
C ARG A 173 -12.57 -2.43 11.72
N TYR A 174 -11.37 -2.55 12.29
CA TYR A 174 -11.00 -1.97 13.58
C TYR A 174 -10.65 -0.48 13.56
N ARG A 175 -10.92 0.24 12.45
CA ARG A 175 -10.40 1.61 12.25
C ARG A 175 -11.45 2.70 11.96
N LYS A 176 -12.76 2.38 12.01
CA LYS A 176 -13.86 3.35 11.79
C LYS A 176 -13.89 4.51 12.80
N ASP A 177 -13.26 4.35 13.96
CA ASP A 177 -13.28 5.34 15.04
C ASP A 177 -12.11 6.35 14.99
N TRP A 178 -11.23 6.26 13.98
CA TRP A 178 -10.11 7.18 13.85
C TRP A 178 -10.62 8.53 13.31
N LYS A 179 -10.46 9.61 14.10
CA LYS A 179 -10.82 11.00 13.72
C LYS A 179 -10.36 11.51 12.34
N PRO A 180 -9.27 11.02 11.70
CA PRO A 180 -8.87 11.45 10.37
C PRO A 180 -9.87 11.19 9.24
N TRP A 181 -10.95 10.42 9.46
CA TRP A 181 -11.93 9.98 8.45
C TRP A 181 -12.94 11.05 7.96
N GLN A 182 -12.97 12.25 8.55
CA GLN A 182 -13.87 13.31 8.07
C GLN A 182 -13.34 13.89 6.74
N ALA A 183 -14.18 13.91 5.70
CA ALA A 183 -13.93 14.40 4.32
C ALA A 183 -13.24 13.43 3.33
N TRP A 184 -13.20 12.12 3.61
CA TRP A 184 -12.56 11.10 2.75
C TRP A 184 -13.28 10.80 1.44
N GLU A 185 -14.61 10.95 1.40
CA GLU A 185 -15.43 10.70 0.21
C GLU A 185 -15.05 11.57 -0.99
N ALA A 186 -14.34 12.69 -0.75
CA ALA A 186 -13.89 13.63 -1.78
C ALA A 186 -12.44 13.36 -2.28
N LEU A 187 -11.73 12.38 -1.70
CA LEU A 187 -10.33 12.10 -2.05
C LEU A 187 -10.16 10.93 -3.02
N GLU A 188 -11.20 10.12 -3.20
CA GLU A 188 -11.13 8.83 -3.89
C GLU A 188 -12.32 8.67 -4.85
N GLU A 189 -12.07 8.80 -6.16
CA GLU A 189 -13.04 8.43 -7.19
C GLU A 189 -12.51 7.28 -8.06
N TRP A 190 -13.37 6.30 -8.37
CA TRP A 190 -13.02 5.19 -9.28
C TRP A 190 -12.50 5.69 -10.65
N SER A 191 -13.12 6.75 -11.17
CA SER A 191 -12.72 7.34 -12.45
C SER A 191 -11.29 7.89 -12.46
N GLU A 192 -10.72 8.20 -11.28
CA GLU A 192 -9.32 8.59 -11.17
C GLU A 192 -8.40 7.37 -11.23
N TRP A 193 -8.75 6.26 -10.57
CA TRP A 193 -7.95 5.04 -10.64
C TRP A 193 -7.81 4.51 -12.06
N GLU A 194 -8.89 4.50 -12.85
CA GLU A 194 -8.80 4.13 -14.27
C GLU A 194 -7.79 5.00 -15.02
N LYS A 195 -7.80 6.32 -14.81
CA LYS A 195 -6.83 7.26 -15.41
C LYS A 195 -5.40 7.03 -14.92
N TRP A 196 -5.23 6.55 -13.70
CA TRP A 196 -3.89 6.26 -13.18
C TRP A 196 -3.23 5.13 -13.95
N PHE A 197 -4.00 4.09 -14.27
CA PHE A 197 -3.50 2.87 -14.90
C PHE A 197 -3.74 2.79 -16.41
N ALA A 198 -4.52 3.70 -17.01
CA ALA A 198 -4.95 3.67 -18.42
C ALA A 198 -3.81 3.44 -19.44
N ASP A 199 -2.65 4.06 -19.21
CA ASP A 199 -1.50 4.03 -20.14
C ASP A 199 -0.39 3.05 -19.70
N THR A 200 -0.69 2.19 -18.72
CA THR A 200 0.31 1.26 -18.19
C THR A 200 0.24 -0.10 -18.87
N GLU A 201 1.40 -0.70 -19.13
CA GLU A 201 1.50 -2.09 -19.54
C GLU A 201 1.77 -2.97 -18.31
N PRO A 202 1.30 -4.24 -18.30
CA PRO A 202 1.62 -5.15 -17.21
C PRO A 202 3.12 -5.47 -17.16
N GLU A 203 3.73 -5.27 -16.00
CA GLU A 203 5.13 -5.56 -15.74
C GLU A 203 5.30 -6.74 -14.77
N VAL A 204 6.46 -7.40 -14.84
CA VAL A 204 6.82 -8.46 -13.90
C VAL A 204 7.47 -7.83 -12.67
N VAL A 205 6.74 -7.84 -11.56
CA VAL A 205 7.15 -7.25 -10.29
C VAL A 205 7.51 -8.36 -9.32
N LYS A 206 8.70 -8.28 -8.71
CA LYS A 206 9.11 -9.21 -7.64
C LYS A 206 9.19 -8.47 -6.31
N ILE A 207 8.27 -8.80 -5.43
CA ILE A 207 8.14 -8.24 -4.09
C ILE A 207 8.83 -9.17 -3.10
N VAL A 208 9.67 -8.61 -2.23
CA VAL A 208 10.47 -9.29 -1.21
C VAL A 208 10.18 -8.73 0.19
#